data_AF-A0A0G2HK51-F1
#
_entry.id   AF-A0A0G2HK51-F1
#
_cell.length_a   1.000
_cell.length_b   1.000
_cell.length_c   1.000
_cell.angle_alpha   90.00
_cell.angle_beta   90.00
_cell.angle_gamma   90.00
#
_symmetry.space_group_name_H-M   'P 1'
#
loop_
_entity.id
_entity.type
_entity.pdbx_description
1 polymer ?
#
loop_
_entity_poly.entity_id
_entity_poly.type
_entity_poly.pdbx_seq_one_letter_code
_entity_poly.pdbx_strand_id
1 'polypeptide(L)'
;MGPHRGMALFKRFAVLNARNLLYMQAELLDLERELDVIAEMDREDGRPFDVEALKLMSPDPGEPDDEQRQLVLKLRRKLKEYNEALLQQAKINKLEKANKYDLHVLNGWLRQEQGGDNFLLGVEARPWQEQRDLVALSSRQHDTLTKYMSETLVPWLHRQGLHRPKKMDEEAGLVEWDDGSYSTASRVLSVVASSIIPGAAVVTLYHIQDLLARIFAALAFSAIFSLALALLTTARPAEIFAATAAFASVQVVFIGSTSTS
;
A
#
# COMPACT_ATOMS: atom_id res chain seq x y z
N MET A 1 10.79 -20.89 -1.93
CA MET A 1 9.92 -19.96 -2.68
C MET A 1 10.67 -19.51 -3.91
N GLY A 2 9.94 -19.17 -4.99
CA GLY A 2 10.58 -18.81 -6.25
C GLY A 2 11.54 -17.62 -6.14
N PRO A 3 12.51 -17.50 -7.06
CA PRO A 3 13.63 -16.57 -6.93
C PRO A 3 13.24 -15.09 -7.07
N HIS A 4 12.02 -14.78 -7.52
CA HIS A 4 11.60 -13.41 -7.85
C HIS A 4 10.77 -12.75 -6.75
N ARG A 5 10.95 -11.43 -6.55
CA ARG A 5 10.20 -10.64 -5.55
C ARG A 5 8.68 -10.75 -5.69
N GLY A 6 8.15 -10.77 -6.92
CA GLY A 6 6.70 -10.94 -7.14
C GLY A 6 6.15 -12.30 -6.66
N MET A 7 7.01 -13.31 -6.44
CA MET A 7 6.59 -14.65 -6.02
C MET A 7 6.46 -14.81 -4.50
N ALA A 8 6.76 -13.77 -3.71
CA ALA A 8 6.67 -13.78 -2.25
C ALA A 8 5.22 -13.63 -1.75
N LEU A 9 4.38 -14.62 -2.06
CA LEU A 9 2.95 -14.64 -1.77
C LEU A 9 2.63 -15.63 -0.65
N PHE A 10 1.99 -15.16 0.43
CA PHE A 10 1.73 -15.97 1.62
C PHE A 10 0.27 -15.87 2.07
N LYS A 11 -0.24 -16.90 2.74
CA LYS A 11 -1.53 -16.83 3.44
C LYS A 11 -1.38 -15.91 4.64
N ARG A 12 -2.32 -14.97 4.79
CA ARG A 12 -2.37 -14.03 5.91
C ARG A 12 -2.93 -14.66 7.19
N PHE A 13 -3.73 -15.72 7.05
CA PHE A 13 -4.42 -16.39 8.16
C PHE A 13 -5.37 -15.44 8.94
N ALA A 14 -6.08 -14.56 8.25
CA ALA A 14 -6.92 -13.53 8.85
C ALA A 14 -7.92 -14.07 9.88
N VAL A 15 -8.58 -15.19 9.58
CA VAL A 15 -9.55 -15.83 10.48
C VAL A 15 -8.88 -16.38 11.74
N LEU A 16 -7.73 -17.03 11.60
CA LEU A 16 -7.01 -17.60 12.74
C LEU A 16 -6.44 -16.49 13.63
N ASN A 17 -5.87 -15.44 13.04
CA ASN A 17 -5.34 -14.32 13.82
C ASN A 17 -6.45 -13.55 14.54
N ALA A 18 -7.59 -13.31 13.89
CA ALA A 18 -8.75 -12.71 14.54
C ALA A 18 -9.24 -13.57 15.73
N ARG A 19 -9.33 -14.88 15.53
CA ARG A 19 -9.72 -15.82 16.60
C ARG A 19 -8.70 -15.83 17.75
N ASN A 20 -7.41 -15.80 17.46
CA ASN A 20 -6.37 -15.73 18.49
C ASN A 20 -6.50 -14.44 19.33
N LEU A 21 -6.73 -13.29 18.69
CA LEU A 21 -6.98 -12.02 19.39
C LEU A 21 -8.21 -12.11 20.30
N LEU A 22 -9.29 -12.73 19.84
CA LEU A 22 -10.50 -12.94 20.65
C LEU A 22 -10.24 -13.84 21.87
N TYR A 23 -9.45 -14.89 21.72
CA TYR A 23 -9.08 -15.76 22.85
C TYR A 23 -8.25 -15.00 23.89
N MET A 24 -7.24 -14.26 23.45
CA MET A 24 -6.43 -13.44 24.35
C MET A 24 -7.26 -12.33 25.03
N GLN A 25 -8.22 -11.74 24.31
CA GLN A 25 -9.15 -10.76 24.88
C GLN A 25 -10.05 -11.38 25.95
N ALA A 26 -10.59 -12.57 25.71
CA ALA A 26 -11.41 -13.27 26.69
C ALA A 26 -10.60 -13.61 27.96
N GLU A 27 -9.37 -14.09 27.81
CA GLU A 27 -8.47 -14.32 28.95
C GLU A 27 -8.17 -13.03 29.72
N LEU A 28 -8.00 -11.89 29.05
CA LEU A 28 -7.79 -10.61 29.72
C LEU A 28 -9.01 -10.15 30.52
N LEU A 29 -10.21 -10.30 29.95
CA LEU A 29 -11.46 -9.96 30.64
C LEU A 29 -11.70 -10.84 31.87
N ASP A 30 -11.32 -12.12 31.78
CA ASP A 30 -11.40 -13.04 32.90
C ASP A 30 -10.44 -12.64 34.04
N LEU A 31 -9.19 -12.31 33.69
CA LEU A 31 -8.20 -11.82 34.66
C LEU A 31 -8.58 -10.47 35.28
N GLU A 32 -9.19 -9.57 34.51
CA GLU A 32 -9.69 -8.29 35.01
C GLU A 32 -10.80 -8.52 36.05
N ARG A 33 -11.75 -9.40 35.74
CA ARG A 33 -12.81 -9.79 36.67
C ARG A 33 -12.27 -10.43 37.95
N GLU A 34 -11.30 -11.35 37.84
CA GLU A 34 -10.67 -11.96 39.02
C GLU A 34 -9.95 -10.91 39.87
N LEU A 35 -9.24 -9.98 39.22
CA LEU A 35 -8.53 -8.90 39.91
C LEU A 35 -9.50 -7.96 40.64
N ASP A 36 -10.64 -7.61 40.04
CA ASP A 36 -11.66 -6.77 40.67
C ASP A 36 -12.20 -7.41 41.95
N VAL A 37 -12.45 -8.72 41.94
CA VAL A 37 -12.93 -9.46 43.12
C VAL A 37 -11.90 -9.42 44.25
N ILE A 38 -10.63 -9.73 43.94
CA ILE A 38 -9.57 -9.73 44.96
C ILE A 38 -9.30 -8.31 45.47
N ALA A 39 -9.29 -7.32 44.58
CA ALA A 39 -9.10 -5.92 44.96
C ALA A 39 -10.19 -5.42 45.93
N GLU A 40 -11.44 -5.89 45.77
CA GLU A 40 -12.51 -5.55 46.70
C GLU A 40 -12.29 -6.23 48.06
N MET A 41 -11.92 -7.51 48.08
CA MET A 41 -11.61 -8.24 49.32
C MET A 41 -10.44 -7.60 50.07
N ASP A 42 -9.36 -7.23 49.37
CA ASP A 42 -8.21 -6.55 49.97
C ASP A 42 -8.61 -5.20 50.57
N ARG A 43 -9.52 -4.46 49.91
CA ARG A 43 -10.06 -3.20 50.43
C ARG A 43 -10.87 -3.42 51.71
N GLU A 44 -11.71 -4.45 51.75
CA GLU A 44 -12.48 -4.84 52.95
C GLU A 44 -11.55 -5.24 54.11
N ASP A 45 -10.43 -5.89 53.81
CA ASP A 45 -9.38 -6.25 54.77
C ASP A 45 -8.46 -5.08 55.16
N GLY A 46 -8.70 -3.87 54.63
CA GLY A 46 -7.95 -2.65 54.94
C GLY A 46 -6.55 -2.58 54.31
N ARG A 47 -6.28 -3.39 53.29
CA ARG A 47 -5.02 -3.35 52.54
C ARG A 47 -5.08 -2.21 51.51
N PRO A 48 -4.15 -1.24 51.54
CA PRO A 48 -4.24 -0.03 50.72
C PRO A 48 -3.71 -0.23 49.29
N PHE A 49 -3.92 -1.40 48.67
CA PHE A 49 -3.34 -1.71 47.37
C PHE A 49 -3.97 -0.93 46.20
N ASP A 50 -5.19 -0.46 46.37
CA ASP A 50 -5.93 0.38 45.42
C ASP A 50 -5.43 1.84 45.38
N VAL A 51 -4.95 2.37 46.50
CA VAL A 51 -4.36 3.72 46.62
C VAL A 51 -2.83 3.72 46.55
N GLU A 52 -2.18 2.68 47.07
CA GLU A 52 -0.73 2.55 47.16
C GLU A 52 -0.21 1.37 46.33
N ALA A 53 -0.32 1.48 45.01
CA ALA A 53 0.14 0.45 44.07
C ALA A 53 1.63 0.03 44.25
N LEU A 54 2.47 0.90 44.83
CA LEU A 54 3.86 0.56 45.14
C LEU A 54 3.97 -0.52 46.23
N LYS A 55 3.08 -0.52 47.25
CA LYS A 55 3.05 -1.56 48.28
C LYS A 55 2.73 -2.92 47.68
N LEU A 56 1.78 -2.97 46.74
CA LEU A 56 1.44 -4.20 46.02
C LEU A 56 2.62 -4.69 45.16
N MET A 57 3.31 -3.78 44.47
CA MET A 57 4.36 -4.16 43.52
C MET A 57 5.70 -4.48 44.18
N SER A 58 5.97 -3.87 45.34
CA SER A 58 7.22 -3.97 46.09
C SER A 58 6.91 -4.26 47.57
N PRO A 59 6.47 -5.49 47.90
CA PRO A 59 6.17 -5.86 49.28
C PRO A 59 7.43 -5.87 50.15
N ASP A 60 7.25 -5.70 51.45
CA ASP A 60 8.36 -5.67 52.40
C ASP A 60 9.03 -7.05 52.53
N PRO A 61 10.35 -7.12 52.82
CA PRO A 61 11.05 -8.39 52.93
C PRO A 61 10.45 -9.29 54.02
N GLY A 62 9.91 -10.45 53.62
CA GLY A 62 9.30 -11.43 54.52
C GLY A 62 7.78 -11.50 54.47
N GLU A 63 7.11 -10.63 53.72
CA GLU A 63 5.69 -10.78 53.43
C GLU A 63 5.43 -11.93 52.44
N PRO A 64 4.34 -12.71 52.63
CA PRO A 64 3.93 -13.73 51.68
C PRO A 64 3.54 -13.09 50.33
N ASP A 65 3.73 -13.83 49.23
CA ASP A 65 3.38 -13.33 47.90
C ASP A 65 1.86 -13.14 47.79
N ASP A 66 1.45 -11.90 47.53
CA ASP A 66 0.06 -11.51 47.53
C ASP A 66 -0.67 -12.00 46.26
N GLU A 67 -1.89 -12.51 46.44
CA GLU A 67 -2.69 -13.08 45.35
C GLU A 67 -3.05 -12.02 44.30
N GLN A 68 -3.36 -10.79 44.74
CA GLN A 68 -3.61 -9.65 43.86
C GLN A 68 -2.37 -9.32 43.04
N ARG A 69 -1.19 -9.35 43.66
CA ARG A 69 0.09 -9.11 42.97
C ARG A 69 0.34 -10.15 41.89
N GLN A 70 0.08 -11.43 42.18
CA GLN A 70 0.22 -12.51 41.20
C GLN A 70 -0.71 -12.31 40.00
N LEU A 71 -1.98 -11.95 40.25
CA LEU A 71 -2.94 -11.62 39.19
C LEU A 71 -2.49 -10.42 38.35
N VAL A 72 -2.04 -9.34 38.98
CA VAL A 72 -1.51 -8.16 38.27
C VAL A 72 -0.33 -8.54 37.39
N LEU A 73 0.60 -9.36 37.88
CA LEU A 73 1.75 -9.82 37.08
C LEU A 73 1.31 -10.70 35.90
N LYS A 74 0.31 -11.58 36.10
CA LYS A 74 -0.26 -12.43 35.05
C LYS A 74 -0.97 -11.57 33.98
N LEU A 75 -1.80 -10.62 34.40
CA LEU A 75 -2.50 -9.67 33.54
C LEU A 75 -1.51 -8.84 32.72
N ARG A 76 -0.47 -8.28 33.35
CA ARG A 76 0.56 -7.49 32.66
C ARG A 76 1.27 -8.28 31.56
N ARG A 77 1.59 -9.56 31.80
CA ARG A 77 2.18 -10.43 30.77
C ARG A 77 1.19 -10.66 29.62
N LYS A 78 -0.04 -11.06 29.92
CA LYS A 78 -1.05 -11.34 28.89
C LYS A 78 -1.41 -10.09 28.08
N LEU A 79 -1.48 -8.92 28.73
CA LEU A 79 -1.79 -7.66 28.09
C LEU A 79 -0.70 -7.24 27.11
N LYS A 80 0.57 -7.48 27.47
CA LYS A 80 1.70 -7.28 26.56
C LYS A 80 1.59 -8.18 25.33
N GLU A 81 1.36 -9.48 25.52
CA GLU A 81 1.20 -10.44 24.42
C GLU A 81 0.05 -10.06 23.49
N TYR A 82 -1.11 -9.68 24.05
CA TYR A 82 -2.26 -9.22 23.29
C TYR A 82 -1.95 -7.96 22.47
N ASN A 83 -1.35 -6.94 23.09
CA ASN A 83 -1.00 -5.69 22.41
C ASN A 83 0.02 -5.91 21.28
N GLU A 84 1.03 -6.75 21.53
CA GLU A 84 2.02 -7.12 20.50
C GLU A 84 1.36 -7.85 19.33
N ALA A 85 0.50 -8.84 19.61
CA ALA A 85 -0.23 -9.56 18.57
C ALA A 85 -1.18 -8.65 17.78
N LEU A 86 -1.84 -7.69 18.44
CA LEU A 86 -2.73 -6.74 17.79
C LEU A 86 -1.95 -5.82 16.83
N LEU A 87 -0.79 -5.31 17.25
CA LEU A 87 0.08 -4.50 16.41
C LEU A 87 0.67 -5.30 15.24
N GLN A 88 1.06 -6.55 15.47
CA GLN A 88 1.50 -7.45 14.41
C GLN A 88 0.38 -7.68 13.39
N GLN A 89 -0.85 -7.94 13.85
CA GLN A 89 -1.99 -8.12 12.95
C GLN A 89 -2.31 -6.84 12.18
N ALA A 90 -2.21 -5.67 12.81
CA ALA A 90 -2.39 -4.39 12.13
C ALA A 90 -1.35 -4.18 11.03
N LYS A 91 -0.09 -4.55 11.25
CA LYS A 91 0.98 -4.50 10.23
C LYS A 91 0.69 -5.49 9.09
N ILE A 92 0.31 -6.72 9.42
CA ILE A 92 -0.04 -7.75 8.44
C ILE A 92 -1.24 -7.33 7.59
N ASN A 93 -2.24 -6.66 8.17
CA ASN A 93 -3.41 -6.16 7.46
C ASN A 93 -3.09 -5.02 6.47
N LYS A 94 -1.97 -4.32 6.67
CA LYS A 94 -1.49 -3.28 5.75
C LYS A 94 -0.70 -3.84 4.56
N LEU A 95 -0.33 -5.12 4.59
CA LEU A 95 0.33 -5.75 3.45
C LEU A 95 -0.60 -5.77 2.24
N GLU A 96 -0.03 -5.58 1.07
CA GLU A 96 -0.80 -5.56 -0.16
C GLU A 96 -1.38 -6.93 -0.47
N LYS A 97 -2.57 -6.90 -1.07
CA LYS A 97 -3.24 -8.12 -1.53
C LYS A 97 -2.45 -8.70 -2.71
N ALA A 98 -2.32 -10.03 -2.73
CA ALA A 98 -1.68 -10.72 -3.84
C ALA A 98 -2.36 -10.39 -5.19
N ASN A 99 -1.55 -9.99 -6.18
CA ASN A 99 -2.00 -9.80 -7.55
C ASN A 99 -2.21 -11.15 -8.25
N LYS A 100 -3.24 -11.23 -9.10
CA LYS A 100 -3.52 -12.43 -9.91
C LYS A 100 -2.38 -12.76 -10.87
N TYR A 101 -1.71 -11.75 -11.42
CA TYR A 101 -0.58 -11.96 -12.33
C TYR A 101 0.59 -12.65 -11.63
N ASP A 102 1.02 -12.12 -10.50
CA ASP A 102 2.12 -12.69 -9.72
C ASP A 102 1.80 -14.09 -9.21
N LEU A 103 0.53 -14.33 -8.84
CA LEU A 103 0.07 -15.67 -8.46
C LEU A 103 0.10 -16.65 -9.64
N HIS A 104 -0.23 -16.21 -10.85
CA HIS A 104 -0.13 -17.03 -12.05
C HIS A 104 1.34 -17.37 -12.36
N VAL A 105 2.23 -16.39 -12.26
CA VAL A 105 3.68 -16.57 -12.44
C VAL A 105 4.25 -17.54 -11.41
N LEU A 106 3.87 -17.40 -10.12
CA LEU A 106 4.26 -18.33 -9.07
C LEU A 106 3.75 -19.75 -9.34
N ASN A 107 2.47 -19.91 -9.71
CA ASN A 107 1.90 -21.22 -10.02
C ASN A 107 2.56 -21.88 -11.25
N GLY A 108 2.93 -21.10 -12.26
CA GLY A 108 3.70 -21.57 -13.40
C GLY A 108 5.07 -22.07 -12.97
N TRP A 109 5.80 -21.27 -12.20
CA TRP A 109 7.12 -21.64 -11.67
C TRP A 109 7.06 -22.88 -10.76
N LEU A 110 6.05 -22.98 -9.88
CA LEU A 110 5.87 -24.13 -8.99
C LEU A 110 5.68 -25.44 -9.74
N ARG A 111 5.13 -25.42 -10.95
CA ARG A 111 4.87 -26.62 -11.78
C ARG A 111 6.04 -27.01 -12.68
N GLN A 112 6.96 -26.08 -12.95
CA GLN A 112 8.09 -26.32 -13.84
C GLN A 112 9.14 -27.20 -13.16
N GLU A 113 9.61 -28.21 -13.89
CA GLU A 113 10.64 -29.17 -13.46
C GLU A 113 11.99 -28.47 -13.17
N GLN A 114 12.33 -27.42 -13.93
CA GLN A 114 13.49 -26.56 -13.68
C GLN A 114 13.24 -25.46 -12.63
N GLY A 115 12.02 -25.39 -12.10
CA GLY A 115 11.57 -24.39 -11.15
C GLY A 115 11.30 -24.99 -9.77
N GLY A 116 10.04 -24.94 -9.34
CA GLY A 116 9.62 -25.50 -8.06
C GLY A 116 9.42 -27.01 -8.08
N ASP A 117 9.39 -27.66 -9.25
CA ASP A 117 9.21 -29.11 -9.42
C ASP A 117 8.10 -29.72 -8.55
N ASN A 118 6.98 -29.00 -8.42
CA ASN A 118 5.85 -29.35 -7.56
C ASN A 118 6.23 -29.72 -6.12
N PHE A 119 7.28 -29.12 -5.55
CA PHE A 119 7.78 -29.43 -4.20
C PHE A 119 6.73 -29.28 -3.09
N LEU A 120 5.72 -28.43 -3.33
CA LEU A 120 4.59 -28.25 -2.43
C LEU A 120 3.56 -29.35 -2.69
N LEU A 121 3.56 -30.37 -1.84
CA LEU A 121 2.60 -31.46 -1.85
C LEU A 121 1.70 -31.36 -0.62
N GLY A 122 0.40 -31.64 -0.75
CA GLY A 122 -0.50 -31.74 0.39
C GLY A 122 -1.03 -30.41 0.94
N VAL A 123 -0.96 -30.24 2.27
CA VAL A 123 -1.62 -29.11 2.97
C VAL A 123 -0.91 -27.79 2.73
N GLU A 124 0.39 -27.86 2.49
CA GLU A 124 1.29 -26.77 2.21
C GLU A 124 0.91 -26.09 0.89
N ALA A 125 0.39 -26.82 -0.10
CA ALA A 125 -0.01 -26.26 -1.40
C ALA A 125 -1.35 -25.49 -1.36
N ARG A 126 -2.20 -25.73 -0.36
CA ARG A 126 -3.58 -25.20 -0.27
C ARG A 126 -3.68 -23.68 -0.39
N PRO A 127 -2.81 -22.86 0.24
CA PRO A 127 -2.89 -21.41 0.13
C PRO A 127 -2.90 -20.90 -1.31
N TRP A 128 -2.08 -21.50 -2.19
CA TRP A 128 -1.91 -21.08 -3.58
C TRP A 128 -2.98 -21.64 -4.52
N GLN A 129 -3.71 -22.68 -4.10
CA GLN A 129 -4.86 -23.25 -4.80
C GLN A 129 -6.16 -22.51 -4.50
N GLU A 130 -6.41 -22.16 -3.23
CA GLU A 130 -7.65 -21.51 -2.79
C GLU A 130 -7.68 -20.02 -3.18
N GLN A 131 -6.52 -19.39 -3.39
CA GLN A 131 -6.33 -17.99 -3.77
C GLN A 131 -7.03 -16.96 -2.84
N ARG A 132 -7.45 -17.39 -1.65
CA ARG A 132 -8.12 -16.55 -0.65
C ARG A 132 -7.14 -16.16 0.43
N ASP A 133 -7.26 -14.90 0.87
CA ASP A 133 -6.49 -14.37 1.99
C ASP A 133 -4.96 -14.42 1.78
N LEU A 134 -4.53 -14.18 0.53
CA LEU A 134 -3.11 -14.08 0.16
C LEU A 134 -2.63 -12.63 0.21
N VAL A 135 -1.45 -12.42 0.80
CA VAL A 135 -0.72 -11.15 0.84
C VAL A 135 0.60 -11.28 0.11
N ALA A 136 1.04 -10.17 -0.49
CA ALA A 136 2.36 -10.04 -1.10
C ALA A 136 3.31 -9.36 -0.12
N LEU A 137 4.46 -9.99 0.17
CA LEU A 137 5.51 -9.36 0.98
C LEU A 137 6.27 -8.27 0.21
N SER A 138 6.33 -8.43 -1.11
CA SER A 138 6.83 -7.43 -2.04
C SER A 138 5.89 -7.38 -3.22
N SER A 139 5.04 -6.36 -3.29
CA SER A 139 4.27 -6.11 -4.49
C SER A 139 5.15 -5.44 -5.53
N ARG A 140 4.96 -5.82 -6.79
CA ARG A 140 5.29 -4.94 -7.89
C ARG A 140 4.22 -3.86 -7.88
N GLN A 141 4.62 -2.61 -7.65
CA GLN A 141 3.74 -1.46 -7.75
C GLN A 141 3.33 -1.27 -9.22
N HIS A 142 2.42 -2.10 -9.70
CA HIS A 142 1.73 -1.91 -10.97
C HIS A 142 0.60 -0.93 -10.71
N ASP A 143 0.93 0.36 -10.74
CA ASP A 143 -0.08 1.39 -10.85
C ASP A 143 -0.95 1.06 -12.06
N THR A 144 -2.27 1.15 -11.92
CA THR A 144 -3.28 0.87 -12.96
C THR A 144 -2.97 1.62 -14.28
N LEU A 145 -2.24 2.74 -14.18
CA LEU A 145 -1.68 3.50 -15.29
C LEU A 145 -0.63 2.72 -16.10
N THR A 146 0.26 1.97 -15.45
CA THR A 146 1.27 1.12 -16.10
C THR A 146 0.61 0.07 -16.99
N LYS A 147 -0.52 -0.49 -16.57
CA LYS A 147 -1.28 -1.47 -17.38
C LYS A 147 -1.97 -0.83 -18.59
N TYR A 148 -2.61 0.33 -18.41
CA TYR A 148 -3.22 1.06 -19.52
C TYR A 148 -2.17 1.52 -20.54
N MET A 149 -1.01 1.97 -20.07
CA MET A 149 0.09 2.46 -20.90
C MET A 149 0.86 1.33 -21.60
N SER A 150 1.08 0.19 -20.94
CA SER A 150 1.74 -0.96 -21.57
C SER A 150 0.88 -1.62 -22.65
N GLU A 151 -0.44 -1.69 -22.44
CA GLU A 151 -1.35 -2.33 -23.38
C GLU A 151 -1.75 -1.42 -24.56
N THR A 152 -1.72 -0.10 -24.40
CA THR A 152 -2.21 0.85 -25.42
C THR A 152 -1.13 1.77 -25.99
N LEU A 153 -0.23 2.30 -25.16
CA LEU A 153 0.73 3.34 -25.56
C LEU A 153 2.03 2.75 -26.12
N VAL A 154 2.55 1.68 -25.50
CA VAL A 154 3.77 1.00 -25.95
C VAL A 154 3.62 0.43 -27.38
N PRO A 155 2.49 -0.21 -27.77
CA PRO A 155 2.29 -0.65 -29.15
C PRO A 155 2.19 0.52 -30.13
N TRP A 156 1.60 1.66 -29.72
CA TRP A 156 1.48 2.85 -30.54
C TRP A 156 2.85 3.51 -30.81
N LEU A 157 3.71 3.61 -29.79
CA LEU A 157 5.10 4.08 -29.91
C LEU A 157 5.98 3.12 -30.72
N HIS A 158 5.78 1.81 -30.57
CA HIS A 158 6.45 0.81 -31.41
C HIS A 158 6.11 0.99 -32.89
N ARG A 159 4.85 1.33 -33.20
CA ARG A 159 4.37 1.60 -34.56
C ARG A 159 4.98 2.87 -35.18
N GLN A 160 5.47 3.80 -34.35
CA GLN A 160 6.13 5.05 -34.74
C GLN A 160 7.67 4.94 -34.80
N GLY A 161 8.26 3.77 -34.48
CA GLY A 161 9.68 3.50 -34.71
C GLY A 161 10.66 4.09 -33.67
N LEU A 162 10.18 4.53 -32.50
CA LEU A 162 11.00 5.27 -31.53
C LEU A 162 11.90 4.41 -30.61
N HIS A 163 11.74 3.08 -30.57
CA HIS A 163 12.55 2.21 -29.73
C HIS A 163 12.98 0.93 -30.46
N ARG A 164 14.29 0.62 -30.41
CA ARG A 164 14.83 -0.70 -30.75
C ARG A 164 14.88 -1.57 -29.49
N PRO A 165 14.46 -2.85 -29.56
CA PRO A 165 14.59 -3.74 -28.42
C PRO A 165 16.07 -4.03 -28.14
N LYS A 166 16.47 -3.95 -26.87
CA LYS A 166 17.70 -4.54 -26.39
C LYS A 166 17.46 -6.04 -26.32
N LYS A 167 18.27 -6.85 -27.00
CA LYS A 167 18.17 -8.32 -26.94
C LYS A 167 18.35 -8.77 -25.48
N MET A 168 17.36 -9.51 -24.96
CA MET A 168 17.37 -10.12 -23.63
C MET A 168 17.86 -11.56 -23.74
N ASP A 169 18.63 -11.99 -22.75
CA ASP A 169 19.14 -13.35 -22.62
C ASP A 169 17.99 -14.37 -22.54
N GLU A 170 18.21 -15.48 -23.24
CA GLU A 170 17.21 -16.47 -23.64
C GLU A 170 17.32 -17.76 -22.81
N GLU A 171 17.75 -17.68 -21.53
CA GLU A 171 18.03 -18.88 -20.70
C GLU A 171 17.05 -19.16 -19.56
N ALA A 172 15.95 -18.42 -19.45
CA ALA A 172 14.81 -18.87 -18.66
C ALA A 172 13.53 -18.37 -19.34
N GLY A 173 12.60 -19.28 -19.67
CA GLY A 173 11.34 -19.00 -20.37
C GLY A 173 10.33 -18.13 -19.60
N LEU A 174 10.79 -17.19 -18.77
CA LEU A 174 10.01 -16.18 -18.10
C LEU A 174 10.57 -14.82 -18.54
N VAL A 175 9.82 -14.12 -19.39
CA VAL A 175 10.20 -12.80 -19.89
C VAL A 175 10.32 -11.82 -18.72
N GLU A 176 11.56 -11.57 -18.31
CA GLU A 176 11.94 -10.64 -17.25
C GLU A 176 11.88 -9.21 -17.79
N TRP A 177 10.77 -8.52 -17.61
CA TRP A 177 10.75 -7.08 -17.87
C TRP A 177 11.40 -6.35 -16.69
N ASP A 178 12.59 -5.81 -16.93
CA ASP A 178 13.40 -5.04 -15.98
C ASP A 178 12.66 -3.80 -15.45
N ASP A 179 12.51 -3.72 -14.11
CA ASP A 179 11.85 -2.65 -13.36
C ASP A 179 12.53 -1.26 -13.60
N GLY A 180 13.78 -1.24 -14.06
CA GLY A 180 14.52 0.00 -14.39
C GLY A 180 13.98 0.75 -15.63
N SER A 181 13.38 0.04 -16.58
CA SER A 181 12.88 0.65 -17.82
C SER A 181 11.55 1.40 -17.60
N TYR A 182 10.70 0.88 -16.71
CA TYR A 182 9.36 1.43 -16.45
C TYR A 182 9.38 2.75 -15.68
N SER A 183 10.28 2.90 -14.70
CA SER A 183 10.42 4.15 -13.93
C SER A 183 10.97 5.31 -14.77
N THR A 184 11.83 5.00 -15.74
CA THR A 184 12.34 6.00 -16.69
C THR A 184 11.28 6.38 -17.71
N ALA A 185 10.51 5.40 -18.22
CA ALA A 185 9.44 5.64 -19.17
C ALA A 185 8.29 6.49 -18.57
N SER A 186 7.88 6.22 -17.33
CA SER A 186 6.85 7.01 -16.65
C SER A 186 7.33 8.44 -16.37
N ARG A 187 8.60 8.60 -16.00
CA ARG A 187 9.22 9.92 -15.77
C ARG A 187 9.34 10.73 -17.05
N VAL A 188 9.79 10.10 -18.14
CA VAL A 188 9.87 10.74 -19.45
C VAL A 188 8.47 11.11 -19.94
N LEU A 189 7.46 10.25 -19.76
CA LEU A 189 6.09 10.58 -20.17
C LEU A 189 5.48 11.71 -19.33
N SER A 190 5.73 11.75 -18.03
CA SER A 190 5.30 12.85 -17.17
C SER A 190 5.89 14.19 -17.66
N VAL A 191 7.19 14.19 -18.00
CA VAL A 191 7.88 15.36 -18.55
C VAL A 191 7.31 15.74 -19.93
N VAL A 192 7.07 14.76 -20.80
CA VAL A 192 6.55 14.99 -22.16
C VAL A 192 5.11 15.47 -22.13
N ALA A 193 4.22 14.85 -21.34
CA ALA A 193 2.84 15.27 -21.17
C ALA A 193 2.75 16.67 -20.56
N SER A 194 3.56 16.96 -19.53
CA SER A 194 3.61 18.28 -18.90
C SER A 194 4.16 19.37 -19.84
N SER A 195 4.97 19.01 -20.84
CA SER A 195 5.58 19.97 -21.77
C SER A 195 4.75 20.18 -23.04
N ILE A 196 4.07 19.15 -23.55
CA ILE A 196 3.28 19.22 -24.79
C ILE A 196 1.93 19.90 -24.57
N ILE A 197 1.26 19.65 -23.43
CA ILE A 197 -0.07 20.21 -23.15
C ILE A 197 -0.07 21.76 -23.21
N PRO A 198 0.90 22.46 -22.59
CA PRO A 198 0.97 23.91 -22.70
C PRO A 198 1.18 24.41 -24.14
N GLY A 199 2.06 23.76 -24.91
CA GLY A 199 2.31 24.12 -26.31
C GLY A 199 1.08 23.91 -27.20
N ALA A 200 0.40 22.77 -27.05
CA ALA A 200 -0.83 22.46 -27.77
C ALA A 200 -1.96 23.43 -27.43
N ALA A 201 -2.09 23.83 -26.16
CA ALA A 201 -3.05 24.83 -25.74
C ALA A 201 -2.83 26.16 -26.47
N VAL A 202 -1.59 26.67 -26.50
CA VAL A 202 -1.27 27.95 -27.18
C VAL A 202 -1.62 27.89 -28.68
N VAL A 203 -1.25 26.81 -29.38
CA VAL A 203 -1.53 26.65 -30.82
C VAL A 203 -3.04 26.54 -31.09
N THR A 204 -3.76 25.81 -30.25
CA THR A 204 -5.23 25.65 -30.38
C THR A 204 -5.93 26.97 -30.11
N LEU A 205 -5.54 27.68 -29.05
CA LEU A 205 -6.06 29.01 -28.73
C LEU A 205 -5.73 30.03 -29.80
N TYR A 206 -4.64 29.89 -30.56
CA TYR A 206 -4.34 30.78 -31.69
C TYR A 206 -5.35 30.66 -32.84
N HIS A 207 -5.84 29.45 -33.12
CA HIS A 207 -6.76 29.21 -34.24
C HIS A 207 -8.23 29.57 -33.91
N ILE A 208 -8.61 29.59 -32.64
CA ILE A 208 -9.97 29.93 -32.22
C ILE A 208 -10.15 31.46 -32.21
N GLN A 209 -10.96 31.96 -33.13
CA GLN A 209 -11.29 33.39 -33.26
C GLN A 209 -12.44 33.82 -32.33
N ASP A 210 -13.33 32.90 -31.95
CA ASP A 210 -14.44 33.20 -31.04
C ASP A 210 -13.98 33.27 -29.58
N LEU A 211 -14.26 34.39 -28.92
CA LEU A 211 -13.79 34.66 -27.55
C LEU A 211 -14.35 33.64 -26.54
N LEU A 212 -15.63 33.28 -26.64
CA LEU A 212 -16.27 32.36 -25.70
C LEU A 212 -15.72 30.94 -25.86
N ALA A 213 -15.64 30.45 -27.10
CA ALA A 213 -15.04 29.15 -27.43
C ALA A 213 -13.59 29.07 -26.93
N ARG A 214 -12.85 30.18 -27.00
CA ARG A 214 -11.46 30.26 -26.54
C ARG A 214 -11.33 30.18 -25.01
N ILE A 215 -12.21 30.84 -24.28
CA ILE A 215 -12.27 30.75 -22.81
C ILE A 215 -12.60 29.32 -22.38
N PHE A 216 -13.59 28.68 -23.01
CA PHE A 216 -13.92 27.28 -22.72
C PHE A 216 -12.76 26.33 -23.06
N ALA A 217 -12.05 26.55 -24.16
CA ALA A 217 -10.87 25.77 -24.51
C ALA A 217 -9.75 25.94 -23.46
N ALA A 218 -9.50 27.15 -22.97
CA ALA A 218 -8.51 27.42 -21.92
C ALA A 218 -8.84 26.68 -20.61
N LEU A 219 -10.11 26.75 -20.17
CA LEU A 219 -10.59 26.00 -19.02
C LEU A 219 -10.41 24.48 -19.20
N ALA A 220 -10.75 23.95 -20.38
CA ALA A 220 -10.58 22.54 -20.68
C ALA A 220 -9.10 22.12 -20.63
N PHE A 221 -8.19 22.89 -21.24
CA PHE A 221 -6.75 22.60 -21.18
C PHE A 221 -6.19 22.69 -19.77
N SER A 222 -6.65 23.66 -18.96
CA SER A 222 -6.25 23.78 -17.55
C SER A 222 -6.72 22.57 -16.73
N ALA A 223 -7.93 22.08 -16.96
CA ALA A 223 -8.44 20.86 -16.33
C ALA A 223 -7.65 19.61 -16.75
N ILE A 224 -7.36 19.46 -18.05
CA ILE A 224 -6.55 18.35 -18.57
C ILE A 224 -5.13 18.39 -17.99
N PHE A 225 -4.51 19.56 -17.90
CA PHE A 225 -3.18 19.73 -17.30
C PHE A 225 -3.17 19.36 -15.81
N SER A 226 -4.16 19.83 -15.05
CA SER A 226 -4.30 19.51 -13.62
C SER A 226 -4.51 18.01 -13.40
N LEU A 227 -5.37 17.39 -14.21
CA LEU A 227 -5.62 15.95 -14.18
C LEU A 227 -4.35 15.15 -14.55
N ALA A 228 -3.60 15.61 -15.56
CA ALA A 228 -2.35 14.99 -15.95
C ALA A 228 -1.31 15.07 -14.83
N LEU A 229 -1.17 16.21 -14.15
CA LEU A 229 -0.28 16.31 -12.97
C LEU A 229 -0.75 15.39 -11.84
N ALA A 230 -2.04 15.35 -11.54
CA ALA A 230 -2.59 14.51 -10.49
C ALA A 230 -2.39 13.00 -10.75
N LEU A 231 -2.43 12.57 -12.02
CA LEU A 231 -2.28 11.17 -12.40
C LEU A 231 -0.83 10.76 -12.67
N LEU A 232 -0.01 11.66 -13.24
CA LEU A 232 1.34 11.35 -13.72
C LEU A 232 2.46 11.76 -12.75
N THR A 233 2.13 12.50 -11.68
CA THR A 233 3.13 12.97 -10.71
C THR A 233 2.71 12.66 -9.29
N THR A 234 3.69 12.50 -8.41
CA THR A 234 3.48 12.41 -6.96
C THR A 234 3.41 13.80 -6.32
N ALA A 235 2.90 14.80 -7.05
CA ALA A 235 2.82 16.17 -6.58
C ALA A 235 1.73 16.32 -5.52
N ARG A 236 1.99 17.14 -4.50
CA ARG A 236 1.00 17.44 -3.46
C ARG A 236 -0.16 18.25 -4.05
N PRO A 237 -1.38 18.16 -3.51
CA PRO A 237 -2.51 18.95 -4.03
C PRO A 237 -2.21 20.44 -4.18
N ALA A 238 -1.50 21.04 -3.21
CA ALA A 238 -1.09 22.44 -3.27
C ALA A 238 -0.15 22.77 -4.45
N GLU A 239 0.75 21.85 -4.81
CA GLU A 239 1.67 22.00 -5.95
C GLU A 239 0.91 21.93 -7.28
N ILE A 240 -0.06 21.02 -7.37
CA ILE A 240 -0.94 20.89 -8.55
C ILE A 240 -1.77 22.16 -8.74
N PHE A 241 -2.34 22.71 -7.66
CA PHE A 241 -3.07 23.97 -7.71
C PHE A 241 -2.19 25.14 -8.17
N ALA A 242 -0.98 25.27 -7.62
CA ALA A 242 -0.06 26.33 -7.99
C ALA A 242 0.36 26.25 -9.47
N ALA A 243 0.72 25.04 -9.94
CA ALA A 243 1.10 24.82 -11.34
C ALA A 243 -0.07 25.08 -12.31
N THR A 244 -1.28 24.63 -11.96
CA THR A 244 -2.49 24.85 -12.76
C THR A 244 -2.85 26.35 -12.83
N ALA A 245 -2.74 27.07 -11.70
CA ALA A 245 -3.01 28.51 -11.65
C ALA A 245 -2.00 29.31 -12.47
N ALA A 246 -0.72 28.95 -12.42
CA ALA A 246 0.32 29.56 -13.25
C ALA A 246 0.04 29.32 -14.75
N PHE A 247 -0.32 28.09 -15.13
CA PHE A 247 -0.67 27.77 -16.51
C PHE A 247 -1.92 28.53 -17.00
N ALA A 248 -2.99 28.57 -16.20
CA ALA A 248 -4.20 29.32 -16.52
C ALA A 248 -3.92 30.82 -16.68
N SER A 249 -3.03 31.38 -15.86
CA SER A 249 -2.62 32.78 -15.95
C SER A 249 -1.94 33.09 -17.29
N VAL A 250 -1.06 32.21 -17.78
CA VAL A 250 -0.42 32.34 -19.11
C VAL A 250 -1.48 32.31 -20.22
N GLN A 251 -2.47 31.42 -20.12
CA GLN A 251 -3.56 31.35 -21.10
C GLN A 251 -4.41 32.63 -21.11
N VAL A 252 -4.77 33.16 -19.94
CA VAL A 252 -5.57 34.39 -19.82
C VAL A 252 -4.83 35.58 -20.44
N VAL A 253 -3.53 35.71 -20.18
CA VAL A 253 -2.69 36.76 -20.81
C VAL A 253 -2.68 36.61 -22.33
N PHE A 254 -2.55 35.38 -22.84
CA PHE A 254 -2.57 35.10 -24.27
C PHE A 254 -3.92 35.42 -24.93
N ILE A 255 -5.04 35.11 -24.27
CA ILE A 255 -6.39 35.47 -24.73
C ILE A 255 -6.54 36.99 -24.78
N GLY A 256 -6.06 37.69 -23.75
CA GLY A 256 -6.12 39.15 -23.67
C GLY A 256 -5.35 39.86 -24.79
N SER A 257 -4.13 39.40 -25.09
CA SER A 257 -3.25 40.05 -26.08
C SER A 257 -3.72 39.89 -27.54
N THR A 258 -4.38 38.78 -27.85
CA THR A 258 -4.84 38.45 -29.20
C THR A 258 -6.29 38.89 -29.46
N SER A 259 -7.00 39.37 -28.44
CA SER A 259 -8.31 40.02 -28.62
C SER A 259 -8.18 41.52 -28.95
N THR A 260 -7.00 42.10 -28.74
CA THR A 260 -6.67 43.52 -29.01
C THR A 260 -6.02 43.76 -30.37
N SER A 261 -5.85 42.72 -31.20
CA SER A 261 -5.24 42.80 -32.53
C SER A 261 -6.25 42.42 -33.61
#